data_AF-A0A7C6I898-F1
#
_entry.id   AF-A0A7C6I898-F1
#
_cell.length_a   1.000
_cell.length_b   1.000
_cell.length_c   1.000
_cell.angle_alpha   90.00
_cell.angle_beta   90.00
_cell.angle_gamma   90.00
#
_symmetry.space_group_name_H-M   'P 1'
#
loop_
_entity.id
_entity.type
_entity.pdbx_description
1 polymer ?
#
loop_
_entity_poly.entity_id
_entity_poly.type
_entity_poly.pdbx_seq_one_letter_code
_entity_poly.pdbx_strand_id
1 'polypeptide(L)'
;MKNLVVLFAGEISGFAIQNVAGGDSAFIRSLRAASEMSSKSSILVCAAKKRHNGAPVPDPKTLEKLTKDAGITVPVEFHIEDFWTSSLFFSVIDKAADGFEQVFIVHGDTPFLDKDFAARLYKRHCSYAAEYTFADGYPVGLAPDILARGIIPVLARLADSGPVTKTIVFDTIKKDINSFDIETDIAPVDVRHLRLMLACDCWQNYLLCESFADITVENYAELVQNRGAALRTKPAFYGIQIAGGCPFSCMFCPYPAFCESGTGLSPAKAVTERRDYMAKKDFAPLIKKIADYSQTAVVSLSLWGEPSQHPEIAACIAEVLQYPGLSVLIETTGIGWKKETLSEIAETALKSGGRISGFPPITWIVSLDAAESGLYGALRSLESPEQVNALFSEAISCIEILATLFPQDVWPQFIRMNENEEQLEVFYRFWKEKLSRVIIQKYDSFCDIQPQRRVADLAPLKRHPCWHLKRDMSILIDGTVPLCREDLYASHSFGNAFSEDLADIWKGYHRVYEQHLACVYEGICGTCDEYYTYNF
;
A
#
# COMPACT_ATOMS: atom_id res chain seq x y z
N MET A 1 -18.27 13.85 -32.79
CA MET A 1 -17.39 12.69 -32.57
C MET A 1 -18.16 11.68 -31.73
N LYS A 2 -18.12 10.40 -32.09
CA LYS A 2 -18.65 9.32 -31.24
C LYS A 2 -17.55 8.94 -30.25
N ASN A 3 -17.89 8.80 -28.98
CA ASN A 3 -16.92 8.47 -27.93
C ASN A 3 -17.29 7.14 -27.27
N LEU A 4 -16.31 6.31 -26.98
CA LEU A 4 -16.49 5.13 -26.14
C LEU A 4 -16.10 5.49 -24.71
N VAL A 5 -16.92 5.12 -23.72
CA VAL A 5 -16.55 5.23 -22.31
C VAL A 5 -16.34 3.81 -21.79
N VAL A 6 -15.12 3.51 -21.38
CA VAL A 6 -14.76 2.23 -20.76
C VAL A 6 -14.88 2.39 -19.25
N LEU A 7 -15.86 1.70 -18.68
CA LEU A 7 -16.03 1.59 -17.24
C LEU A 7 -15.39 0.28 -16.77
N PHE A 8 -14.17 0.39 -16.25
CA PHE A 8 -13.45 -0.78 -15.77
C PHE A 8 -13.95 -1.24 -14.39
N ALA A 9 -14.51 -2.44 -14.36
CA ALA A 9 -15.06 -3.10 -13.17
C ALA A 9 -14.38 -4.46 -12.89
N GLY A 10 -13.22 -4.72 -13.48
CA GLY A 10 -12.52 -6.00 -13.37
C GLY A 10 -11.79 -6.21 -12.04
N GLU A 11 -11.45 -5.12 -11.33
CA GLU A 11 -10.68 -5.15 -10.08
C GLU A 11 -11.46 -4.58 -8.88
N ILE A 12 -12.76 -4.28 -9.04
CA ILE A 12 -13.54 -3.63 -7.97
C ILE A 12 -13.80 -4.57 -6.80
N SER A 13 -14.00 -4.00 -5.61
CA SER A 13 -14.30 -4.75 -4.38
C SER A 13 -15.81 -4.88 -4.14
N GLY A 14 -16.19 -5.65 -3.13
CA GLY A 14 -17.56 -5.63 -2.60
C GLY A 14 -17.99 -4.26 -2.06
N PHE A 15 -17.06 -3.36 -1.70
CA PHE A 15 -17.38 -2.00 -1.27
C PHE A 15 -17.92 -1.14 -2.41
N ALA A 16 -17.57 -1.43 -3.67
CA ALA A 16 -18.03 -0.65 -4.83
C ALA A 16 -19.55 -0.77 -5.09
N ILE A 17 -20.19 -1.82 -4.57
CA ILE A 17 -21.65 -2.03 -4.67
C ILE A 17 -22.40 -1.64 -3.39
N GLN A 18 -21.70 -1.13 -2.37
CA GLN A 18 -22.33 -0.58 -1.17
C GLN A 18 -22.69 0.89 -1.39
N ASN A 19 -23.76 1.34 -0.74
CA ASN A 19 -24.24 2.72 -0.81
C ASN A 19 -23.20 3.68 -0.25
N VAL A 20 -22.88 4.74 -0.99
CA VAL A 20 -21.98 5.79 -0.51
C VAL A 20 -22.81 6.98 -0.01
N ALA A 21 -22.56 7.45 1.20
CA ALA A 21 -23.18 8.58 1.89
C ALA A 21 -24.72 8.52 1.86
N GLY A 22 -25.27 7.33 2.10
CA GLY A 22 -26.73 7.07 2.09
C GLY A 22 -27.40 7.16 0.71
N GLY A 23 -26.64 7.40 -0.36
CA GLY A 23 -27.12 7.43 -1.74
C GLY A 23 -26.83 6.13 -2.49
N ASP A 24 -26.69 6.22 -3.80
CA ASP A 24 -26.35 5.07 -4.64
C ASP A 24 -24.92 4.56 -4.39
N SER A 25 -24.68 3.32 -4.84
CA SER A 25 -23.35 2.71 -4.78
C SER A 25 -22.34 3.40 -5.68
N ALA A 26 -21.05 3.18 -5.39
CA ALA A 26 -19.98 3.74 -6.22
C ALA A 26 -20.12 3.32 -7.69
N PHE A 27 -20.43 2.05 -7.95
CA PHE A 27 -20.66 1.56 -9.31
C PHE A 27 -21.78 2.29 -10.04
N ILE A 28 -22.94 2.50 -9.41
CA ILE A 28 -24.05 3.24 -10.03
C ILE A 28 -23.66 4.69 -10.28
N ARG A 29 -22.98 5.35 -9.33
CA ARG A 29 -22.52 6.74 -9.48
C ARG A 29 -21.52 6.88 -10.62
N SER A 30 -20.51 6.02 -10.69
CA SER A 30 -19.53 6.00 -11.77
C SER A 30 -20.18 5.73 -13.13
N LEU A 31 -21.14 4.81 -13.19
CA LEU A 31 -21.88 4.48 -14.40
C LEU A 31 -22.72 5.66 -14.91
N ARG A 32 -23.42 6.37 -14.02
CA ARG A 32 -24.17 7.57 -14.40
C ARG A 32 -23.25 8.69 -14.88
N ALA A 33 -22.15 8.93 -14.16
CA ALA A 33 -21.15 9.90 -14.59
C ALA A 33 -20.60 9.55 -15.99
N ALA A 34 -20.25 8.28 -16.22
CA ALA A 34 -19.81 7.77 -17.53
C ALA A 34 -20.84 8.02 -18.64
N SER A 35 -22.13 7.85 -18.35
CA SER A 35 -23.23 8.10 -19.31
C SER A 35 -23.39 9.57 -19.70
N GLU A 36 -22.89 10.49 -18.86
CA GLU A 36 -23.00 11.94 -19.07
C GLU A 36 -21.74 12.57 -19.66
N MET A 37 -20.63 11.84 -19.80
CA MET A 37 -19.35 12.39 -20.28
C MET A 37 -19.37 12.85 -21.75
N SER A 38 -20.25 12.30 -22.58
CA SER A 38 -20.41 12.73 -23.97
C SER A 38 -21.81 12.45 -24.50
N SER A 39 -22.34 13.37 -25.31
CA SER A 39 -23.69 13.32 -25.91
C SER A 39 -23.87 12.23 -26.99
N LYS A 40 -22.77 11.64 -27.48
CA LYS A 40 -22.77 10.51 -28.43
C LYS A 40 -21.87 9.38 -27.92
N SER A 41 -22.12 8.99 -26.67
CA SER A 41 -21.37 7.93 -26.00
C SER A 41 -22.01 6.55 -26.17
N SER A 42 -21.18 5.52 -26.08
CA SER A 42 -21.58 4.16 -25.66
C SER A 42 -20.69 3.76 -24.49
N ILE A 43 -21.19 2.90 -23.60
CA ILE A 43 -20.42 2.43 -22.45
C ILE A 43 -20.04 0.96 -22.65
N LEU A 44 -18.75 0.66 -22.46
CA LEU A 44 -18.24 -0.70 -22.32
C LEU A 44 -17.93 -0.94 -20.83
N VAL A 45 -18.65 -1.86 -20.20
CA VAL A 45 -18.34 -2.32 -18.84
C VAL A 45 -17.42 -3.54 -18.94
N CYS A 46 -16.17 -3.36 -18.51
CA CYS A 46 -15.19 -4.44 -18.45
C CYS A 46 -15.24 -5.09 -17.07
N ALA A 47 -15.97 -6.20 -16.92
CA ALA A 47 -16.16 -6.91 -15.65
C ALA A 47 -15.33 -8.21 -15.60
N ALA A 48 -15.18 -8.80 -14.41
CA ALA A 48 -14.44 -10.05 -14.23
C ALA A 48 -15.20 -11.05 -13.35
N LYS A 49 -14.78 -12.32 -13.38
CA LYS A 49 -15.22 -13.34 -12.41
C LYS A 49 -14.38 -13.35 -11.13
N LYS A 50 -13.14 -12.85 -11.21
CA LYS A 50 -12.20 -12.65 -10.09
C LYS A 50 -11.19 -11.56 -10.45
N ARG A 51 -10.56 -10.97 -9.45
CA ARG A 51 -9.41 -10.06 -9.63
C ARG A 51 -8.22 -10.79 -10.22
N HIS A 52 -7.26 -10.04 -10.78
CA HIS A 52 -5.99 -10.57 -11.28
C HIS A 52 -5.26 -11.41 -10.22
N ASN A 53 -5.24 -10.94 -8.97
CA ASN A 53 -4.63 -11.67 -7.85
C ASN A 53 -5.47 -12.87 -7.36
N GLY A 54 -6.67 -13.09 -7.91
CA GLY A 54 -7.59 -14.16 -7.52
C GLY A 54 -8.58 -13.81 -6.40
N ALA A 55 -8.54 -12.59 -5.85
CA ALA A 55 -9.53 -12.14 -4.87
C ALA A 55 -10.94 -12.02 -5.50
N PRO A 56 -12.01 -12.13 -4.69
CA PRO A 56 -13.37 -12.04 -5.19
C PRO A 56 -13.71 -10.63 -5.69
N VAL A 57 -14.58 -10.58 -6.70
CA VAL A 57 -15.24 -9.38 -7.22
C VAL A 57 -16.76 -9.55 -7.12
N PRO A 58 -17.56 -8.48 -7.19
CA PRO A 58 -19.01 -8.60 -7.34
C PRO A 58 -19.39 -9.47 -8.55
N ASP A 59 -20.43 -10.32 -8.41
CA ASP A 59 -20.94 -11.15 -9.52
C ASP A 59 -21.32 -10.23 -10.70
N PRO A 60 -20.83 -10.48 -11.94
CA PRO A 60 -21.22 -9.73 -13.13
C PRO A 60 -22.74 -9.58 -13.30
N LYS A 61 -23.55 -10.58 -12.92
CA LYS A 61 -25.02 -10.48 -12.96
C LYS A 61 -25.58 -9.40 -12.02
N THR A 62 -24.91 -9.19 -10.89
CA THR A 62 -25.24 -8.11 -9.96
C THR A 62 -24.95 -6.76 -10.61
N LEU A 63 -23.80 -6.62 -11.29
CA LEU A 63 -23.45 -5.40 -12.01
C LEU A 63 -24.44 -5.11 -13.15
N GLU A 64 -24.82 -6.13 -13.95
CA GLU A 64 -25.84 -6.00 -14.98
C GLU A 64 -27.20 -5.55 -14.44
N LYS A 65 -27.60 -6.06 -13.26
CA LYS A 65 -28.82 -5.62 -12.59
C LYS A 65 -28.72 -4.16 -12.15
N LEU A 66 -27.62 -3.78 -11.47
CA LEU A 66 -27.39 -2.40 -11.04
C LEU A 66 -27.38 -1.43 -12.24
N THR A 67 -26.82 -1.84 -13.38
CA THR A 67 -26.86 -1.05 -14.62
C THR A 67 -28.29 -0.79 -15.11
N LYS A 68 -29.18 -1.77 -15.03
CA LYS A 68 -30.60 -1.60 -15.39
C LYS A 68 -31.31 -0.65 -14.41
N ASP A 69 -31.00 -0.78 -13.12
CA ASP A 69 -31.57 0.05 -12.05
C ASP A 69 -31.01 1.48 -12.06
N ALA A 70 -29.87 1.73 -12.71
CA ALA A 70 -29.22 3.04 -12.78
C ALA A 70 -30.01 4.08 -13.61
N GLY A 71 -30.95 3.65 -14.45
CA GLY A 71 -31.83 4.54 -15.21
C GLY A 71 -31.13 5.29 -16.36
N ILE A 72 -30.01 4.78 -16.85
CA ILE A 72 -29.27 5.37 -17.97
C ILE A 72 -29.86 4.98 -19.32
N THR A 73 -29.82 5.90 -20.29
CA THR A 73 -30.38 5.71 -21.64
C THR A 73 -29.34 5.39 -22.71
N VAL A 74 -28.06 5.54 -22.36
CA VAL A 74 -26.92 5.31 -23.24
C VAL A 74 -26.72 3.80 -23.42
N PRO A 75 -26.38 3.30 -24.63
CA PRO A 75 -26.10 1.88 -24.82
C PRO A 75 -24.96 1.40 -23.91
N VAL A 76 -25.19 0.27 -23.23
CA VAL A 76 -24.20 -0.39 -22.36
C VAL A 76 -23.94 -1.80 -22.86
N GLU A 77 -22.69 -2.12 -23.11
CA GLU A 77 -22.20 -3.46 -23.42
C GLU A 77 -21.36 -3.99 -22.26
N PHE A 78 -21.50 -5.27 -21.95
CA PHE A 78 -20.67 -5.95 -20.96
C PHE A 78 -19.67 -6.86 -21.65
N HIS A 79 -18.40 -6.72 -21.29
CA HIS A 79 -17.36 -7.68 -21.61
C HIS A 79 -16.86 -8.31 -20.31
N ILE A 80 -17.04 -9.62 -20.17
CA ILE A 80 -16.74 -10.36 -18.94
C ILE A 80 -15.60 -11.32 -19.20
N GLU A 81 -14.51 -11.14 -18.47
CA GLU A 81 -13.36 -12.05 -18.47
C GLU A 81 -13.28 -12.87 -17.18
N ASP A 82 -12.46 -13.93 -17.19
CA ASP A 82 -12.16 -14.62 -15.93
C ASP A 82 -11.39 -13.70 -14.98
N PHE A 83 -10.36 -13.02 -15.49
CA PHE A 83 -9.62 -11.93 -14.85
C PHE A 83 -8.97 -11.07 -15.94
N TRP A 84 -8.55 -9.84 -15.60
CA TRP A 84 -7.96 -8.91 -16.57
C TRP A 84 -6.45 -8.81 -16.44
N THR A 85 -5.77 -8.74 -17.58
CA THR A 85 -4.40 -8.22 -17.66
C THR A 85 -4.40 -6.88 -18.40
N SER A 86 -3.36 -6.07 -18.19
CA SER A 86 -3.13 -4.81 -18.91
C SER A 86 -3.20 -4.97 -20.43
N SER A 87 -2.53 -5.98 -20.98
CA SER A 87 -2.54 -6.26 -22.43
C SER A 87 -3.92 -6.67 -22.95
N LEU A 88 -4.64 -7.51 -22.21
CA LEU A 88 -6.00 -7.93 -22.55
C LEU A 88 -6.97 -6.74 -22.52
N PHE A 89 -6.85 -5.87 -21.52
CA PHE A 89 -7.66 -4.68 -21.36
C PHE A 89 -7.61 -3.79 -22.60
N PHE A 90 -6.43 -3.37 -23.04
CA PHE A 90 -6.31 -2.56 -24.25
C PHE A 90 -6.74 -3.30 -25.52
N SER A 91 -6.50 -4.62 -25.61
CA SER A 91 -6.92 -5.43 -26.77
C SER A 91 -8.45 -5.52 -26.91
N VAL A 92 -9.17 -5.58 -25.80
CA VAL A 92 -10.65 -5.56 -25.81
C VAL A 92 -11.16 -4.17 -26.20
N ILE A 93 -10.57 -3.12 -25.63
CA ILE A 93 -10.93 -1.74 -25.97
C ILE A 93 -10.70 -1.46 -27.46
N ASP A 94 -9.58 -1.93 -28.01
CA ASP A 94 -9.25 -1.76 -29.44
C ASP A 94 -10.38 -2.29 -30.33
N LYS A 95 -10.90 -3.49 -30.03
CA LYS A 95 -12.03 -4.08 -30.76
C LYS A 95 -13.33 -3.30 -30.55
N ALA A 96 -13.64 -2.93 -29.32
CA ALA A 96 -14.89 -2.25 -28.96
C ALA A 96 -14.95 -0.80 -29.46
N ALA A 97 -13.80 -0.16 -29.63
CA ALA A 97 -13.70 1.23 -30.05
C ALA A 97 -13.79 1.42 -31.58
N ASP A 98 -14.17 0.38 -32.35
CA ASP A 98 -14.45 0.52 -33.78
C ASP A 98 -15.60 1.50 -34.04
N GLY A 99 -15.40 2.43 -34.98
CA GLY A 99 -16.36 3.51 -35.26
C GLY A 99 -16.45 4.62 -34.19
N PHE A 100 -15.55 4.61 -33.20
CA PHE A 100 -15.35 5.70 -32.24
C PHE A 100 -14.06 6.46 -32.52
N GLU A 101 -14.02 7.74 -32.16
CA GLU A 101 -12.85 8.59 -32.36
C GLU A 101 -12.00 8.69 -31.09
N GLN A 102 -12.66 8.66 -29.94
CA GLN A 102 -12.09 8.97 -28.63
C GLN A 102 -12.58 7.96 -27.60
N VAL A 103 -11.71 7.60 -26.66
CA VAL A 103 -12.00 6.63 -25.61
C VAL A 103 -11.70 7.23 -24.24
N PHE A 104 -12.70 7.20 -23.36
CA PHE A 104 -12.59 7.62 -21.97
C PHE A 104 -12.37 6.37 -21.11
N ILE A 105 -11.36 6.38 -20.25
CA ILE A 105 -11.13 5.32 -19.27
C ILE A 105 -11.52 5.82 -17.88
N VAL A 106 -12.45 5.11 -17.25
CA VAL A 106 -12.93 5.36 -15.89
C VAL A 106 -13.09 4.05 -15.13
N HIS A 107 -13.17 4.13 -13.81
CA HIS A 107 -13.30 2.94 -12.95
C HIS A 107 -14.69 2.85 -12.32
N GLY A 108 -15.19 1.63 -12.18
CA GLY A 108 -16.51 1.35 -11.60
C GLY A 108 -16.57 1.48 -10.08
N ASP A 109 -15.50 1.92 -9.43
CA ASP A 109 -15.43 2.14 -7.99
C ASP A 109 -15.11 3.59 -7.61
N THR A 110 -15.09 4.53 -8.56
CA THR A 110 -14.78 5.95 -8.32
C THR A 110 -16.06 6.81 -8.37
N PRO A 111 -16.73 7.05 -7.23
CA PRO A 111 -18.09 7.62 -7.19
C PRO A 111 -18.19 9.11 -7.56
N PHE A 112 -17.07 9.84 -7.63
CA PHE A 112 -17.04 11.30 -7.74
C PHE A 112 -16.42 11.81 -9.05
N LEU A 113 -16.53 11.01 -10.11
CA LEU A 113 -16.12 11.44 -11.45
C LEU A 113 -16.87 12.74 -11.82
N ASP A 114 -16.11 13.80 -12.04
CA ASP A 114 -16.62 15.13 -12.32
C ASP A 114 -16.87 15.30 -13.82
N LYS A 115 -18.15 15.33 -14.22
CA LYS A 115 -18.55 15.38 -15.63
C LYS A 115 -18.18 16.70 -16.31
N ASP A 116 -18.25 17.81 -15.58
CA ASP A 116 -17.94 19.13 -16.14
C ASP A 116 -16.43 19.24 -16.35
N PHE A 117 -15.64 18.67 -15.44
CA PHE A 117 -14.21 18.53 -15.65
C PHE A 117 -13.85 17.58 -16.79
N ALA A 118 -14.52 16.43 -16.89
CA ALA A 118 -14.32 15.52 -18.02
C ALA A 118 -14.59 16.22 -19.36
N ALA A 119 -15.62 17.06 -19.45
CA ALA A 119 -15.90 17.86 -20.64
C ALA A 119 -14.80 18.91 -20.92
N ARG A 120 -14.22 19.52 -19.87
CA ARG A 120 -13.08 20.44 -19.98
C ARG A 120 -11.83 19.73 -20.52
N LEU A 121 -11.48 18.57 -19.96
CA LEU A 121 -10.39 17.73 -20.44
C LEU A 121 -10.60 17.31 -21.89
N TYR A 122 -11.81 16.87 -22.23
CA TYR A 122 -12.16 16.47 -23.59
C TYR A 122 -12.03 17.60 -24.60
N LYS A 123 -12.50 18.81 -24.25
CA LYS A 123 -12.31 19.99 -25.10
C LYS A 123 -10.83 20.25 -25.34
N ARG A 124 -9.99 20.12 -24.31
CA ARG A 124 -8.54 20.31 -24.38
C ARG A 124 -7.89 19.27 -25.30
N HIS A 125 -8.22 17.99 -25.08
CA HIS A 125 -7.81 16.85 -25.89
C HIS A 125 -8.08 17.10 -27.39
N CYS A 126 -9.30 17.51 -27.74
CA CYS A 126 -9.64 17.81 -29.13
C CYS A 126 -9.00 19.09 -29.66
N SER A 127 -8.82 20.13 -28.83
CA SER A 127 -8.26 21.42 -29.28
C SER A 127 -6.79 21.30 -29.68
N TYR A 128 -6.05 20.44 -28.99
CA TYR A 128 -4.63 20.22 -29.22
C TYR A 128 -4.34 18.95 -30.04
N ALA A 129 -5.38 18.23 -30.47
CA ALA A 129 -5.27 16.93 -31.14
C ALA A 129 -4.36 15.95 -30.37
N ALA A 130 -4.43 15.99 -29.03
CA ALA A 130 -3.65 15.11 -28.18
C ALA A 130 -4.07 13.65 -28.37
N GLU A 131 -3.13 12.74 -28.17
CA GLU A 131 -3.39 11.30 -28.18
C GLU A 131 -3.75 10.79 -26.78
N TYR A 132 -3.26 11.45 -25.74
CA TYR A 132 -3.58 11.15 -24.35
C TYR A 132 -3.79 12.44 -23.55
N THR A 133 -4.86 12.49 -22.76
CA THR A 133 -5.12 13.60 -21.85
C THR A 133 -5.53 13.11 -20.47
N PHE A 134 -4.92 13.68 -19.43
CA PHE A 134 -5.18 13.34 -18.02
C PHE A 134 -5.05 14.55 -17.10
N ALA A 135 -5.42 14.35 -15.84
CA ALA A 135 -5.33 15.35 -14.79
C ALA A 135 -4.20 15.00 -13.79
N ASP A 136 -3.29 15.93 -13.53
CA ASP A 136 -2.18 15.76 -12.58
C ASP A 136 -2.36 16.66 -11.36
N GLY A 137 -2.01 16.16 -10.17
CA GLY A 137 -2.12 16.88 -8.90
C GLY A 137 -3.50 16.80 -8.21
N TYR A 138 -4.55 16.38 -8.91
CA TYR A 138 -5.89 16.18 -8.35
C TYR A 138 -6.02 14.84 -7.58
N PRO A 139 -6.98 14.70 -6.66
CA PRO A 139 -7.33 13.40 -6.08
C PRO A 139 -7.70 12.37 -7.14
N VAL A 140 -7.21 11.13 -6.97
CA VAL A 140 -7.57 10.03 -7.87
C VAL A 140 -9.05 9.71 -7.70
N GLY A 141 -9.76 9.53 -8.82
CA GLY A 141 -11.19 9.24 -8.85
C GLY A 141 -12.10 10.43 -9.24
N LEU A 142 -11.52 11.62 -9.47
CA LEU A 142 -12.27 12.80 -9.94
C LEU A 142 -12.31 12.95 -11.46
N ALA A 143 -11.35 12.38 -12.19
CA ALA A 143 -11.16 12.63 -13.61
C ALA A 143 -11.00 11.33 -14.40
N PRO A 144 -11.45 11.29 -15.67
CA PRO A 144 -11.12 10.22 -16.60
C PRO A 144 -9.73 10.41 -17.22
N ASP A 145 -9.19 9.32 -17.77
CA ASP A 145 -8.17 9.40 -18.83
C ASP A 145 -8.87 9.44 -20.19
N ILE A 146 -8.36 10.24 -21.13
CA ILE A 146 -8.92 10.36 -22.50
C ILE A 146 -7.86 9.97 -23.52
N LEU A 147 -8.22 9.07 -24.44
CA LEU A 147 -7.34 8.50 -25.44
C LEU A 147 -7.90 8.71 -26.85
N ALA A 148 -7.02 9.07 -27.78
CA ALA A 148 -7.30 8.93 -29.19
C ALA A 148 -7.41 7.45 -29.54
N ARG A 149 -8.42 7.10 -30.36
CA ARG A 149 -8.62 5.73 -30.84
C ARG A 149 -7.34 5.14 -31.47
N GLY A 150 -6.56 5.97 -32.15
CA GLY A 150 -5.37 5.56 -32.92
C GLY A 150 -4.26 4.92 -32.08
N ILE A 151 -4.13 5.29 -30.80
CA ILE A 151 -3.03 4.80 -29.95
C ILE A 151 -3.33 3.50 -29.22
N ILE A 152 -4.60 3.09 -29.14
CA ILE A 152 -5.02 1.88 -28.39
C ILE A 152 -4.32 0.59 -28.86
N PRO A 153 -4.13 0.31 -30.17
CA PRO A 153 -3.35 -0.84 -30.62
C PRO A 153 -1.88 -0.78 -30.19
N VAL A 154 -1.31 0.43 -30.06
CA VAL A 154 0.06 0.62 -29.57
C VAL A 154 0.13 0.29 -28.08
N LEU A 155 -0.81 0.81 -27.29
CA LEU A 155 -0.91 0.50 -25.86
C LEU A 155 -1.09 -1.00 -25.61
N ALA A 156 -1.90 -1.69 -26.41
CA ALA A 156 -2.07 -3.15 -26.32
C ALA A 156 -0.76 -3.94 -26.51
N ARG A 157 0.17 -3.42 -27.33
CA ARG A 157 1.49 -4.03 -27.55
C ARG A 157 2.51 -3.67 -26.47
N LEU A 158 2.42 -2.47 -25.89
CA LEU A 158 3.32 -1.99 -24.83
C LEU A 158 2.94 -2.53 -23.44
N ALA A 159 1.67 -2.82 -23.23
CA ALA A 159 1.14 -3.32 -21.97
C ALA A 159 1.67 -4.73 -21.65
N ASP A 160 1.88 -5.00 -20.37
CA ASP A 160 2.35 -6.30 -19.87
C ASP A 160 1.17 -7.19 -19.44
N SER A 161 1.49 -8.32 -18.79
CA SER A 161 0.51 -9.23 -18.20
C SER A 161 0.12 -8.89 -16.75
N GLY A 162 0.51 -7.71 -16.26
CA GLY A 162 0.17 -7.22 -14.93
C GLY A 162 -1.32 -6.87 -14.77
N PRO A 163 -1.75 -6.51 -13.55
CA PRO A 163 -3.12 -6.11 -13.28
C PRO A 163 -3.45 -4.75 -13.90
N VAL A 164 -4.74 -4.52 -14.19
CA VAL A 164 -5.24 -3.22 -14.64
C VAL A 164 -5.36 -2.28 -13.42
N THR A 165 -4.44 -1.34 -13.30
CA THR A 165 -4.42 -0.33 -12.24
C THR A 165 -5.16 0.95 -12.64
N LYS A 166 -5.42 1.84 -11.67
CA LYS A 166 -6.00 3.18 -11.93
C LYS A 166 -5.05 4.12 -12.68
N THR A 167 -3.78 3.75 -12.80
CA THR A 167 -2.73 4.49 -13.51
C THR A 167 -2.31 3.77 -14.79
N ILE A 168 -3.05 2.74 -15.22
CA ILE A 168 -2.61 1.82 -16.28
C ILE A 168 -2.25 2.51 -17.59
N VAL A 169 -2.98 3.58 -17.93
CA VAL A 169 -2.75 4.36 -19.14
C VAL A 169 -1.37 5.03 -19.08
N PHE A 170 -1.13 5.83 -18.03
CA PHE A 170 0.17 6.50 -17.83
C PHE A 170 1.32 5.48 -17.67
N ASP A 171 1.09 4.38 -16.94
CA ASP A 171 2.08 3.32 -16.73
C ASP A 171 2.46 2.57 -18.02
N THR A 172 1.56 2.53 -19.00
CA THR A 172 1.82 1.95 -20.32
C THR A 172 2.50 2.97 -21.23
N ILE A 173 2.00 4.21 -21.26
CA ILE A 173 2.56 5.30 -22.08
C ILE A 173 4.01 5.61 -21.67
N LYS A 174 4.35 5.60 -20.37
CA LYS A 174 5.70 5.91 -19.89
C LYS A 174 6.79 4.97 -20.43
N LYS A 175 6.40 3.77 -20.93
CA LYS A 175 7.33 2.82 -21.56
C LYS A 175 7.89 3.37 -22.89
N ASP A 176 7.18 4.30 -23.52
CA ASP A 176 7.60 4.99 -24.74
C ASP A 176 7.02 6.41 -24.82
N ILE A 177 7.23 7.21 -23.77
CA ILE A 177 6.53 8.49 -23.59
C ILE A 177 6.74 9.50 -24.74
N ASN A 178 7.88 9.41 -25.43
CA ASN A 178 8.26 10.33 -26.51
C ASN A 178 7.50 10.05 -27.82
N SER A 179 6.77 8.95 -27.90
CA SER A 179 6.01 8.54 -29.09
C SER A 179 4.55 8.99 -29.06
N PHE A 180 4.13 9.77 -28.05
CA PHE A 180 2.74 10.17 -27.85
C PHE A 180 2.60 11.68 -27.66
N ASP A 181 1.56 12.25 -28.26
CA ASP A 181 1.15 13.62 -27.97
C ASP A 181 0.29 13.66 -26.69
N ILE A 182 0.85 14.21 -25.60
CA ILE A 182 0.23 14.20 -24.27
C ILE A 182 -0.18 15.62 -23.86
N GLU A 183 -1.40 15.76 -23.38
CA GLU A 183 -1.90 17.00 -22.78
C GLU A 183 -2.30 16.77 -21.32
N THR A 184 -1.95 17.72 -20.44
CA THR A 184 -2.19 17.58 -19.00
C THR A 184 -2.90 18.79 -18.42
N ASP A 185 -3.93 18.55 -17.62
CA ASP A 185 -4.49 19.55 -16.73
C ASP A 185 -3.82 19.48 -15.36
N ILE A 186 -3.19 20.59 -14.95
CA ILE A 186 -2.44 20.66 -13.70
C ILE A 186 -3.33 21.28 -12.64
N ALA A 187 -3.50 20.57 -11.53
CA ALA A 187 -4.24 21.03 -10.38
C ALA A 187 -3.71 22.37 -9.86
N PRO A 188 -4.59 23.33 -9.52
CA PRO A 188 -4.16 24.58 -8.89
C PRO A 188 -3.51 24.36 -7.51
N VAL A 189 -3.87 23.28 -6.81
CA VAL A 189 -3.28 22.87 -5.53
C VAL A 189 -2.94 21.38 -5.59
N ASP A 190 -1.66 21.03 -5.58
CA ASP A 190 -1.22 19.64 -5.62
C ASP A 190 -1.42 18.93 -4.26
N VAL A 191 -2.28 17.91 -4.25
CA VAL A 191 -2.60 17.09 -3.07
C VAL A 191 -2.06 15.66 -3.17
N ARG A 192 -1.18 15.34 -4.13
CA ARG A 192 -0.62 13.98 -4.30
C ARG A 192 0.14 13.49 -3.07
N HIS A 193 0.76 14.41 -2.32
CA HIS A 193 1.42 14.10 -1.06
C HIS A 193 0.47 13.50 0.00
N LEU A 194 -0.85 13.69 -0.13
CA LEU A 194 -1.87 13.09 0.74
C LEU A 194 -2.34 11.71 0.28
N ARG A 195 -1.85 11.23 -0.87
CA ARG A 195 -2.23 9.95 -1.53
C ARG A 195 -3.73 9.68 -1.45
N LEU A 196 -4.53 10.70 -1.73
CA LEU A 196 -5.98 10.64 -1.63
C LEU A 196 -6.56 9.82 -2.79
N MET A 197 -7.17 8.68 -2.44
CA MET A 197 -7.82 7.75 -3.38
C MET A 197 -9.33 7.76 -3.11
N LEU A 198 -10.09 8.42 -3.98
CA LEU A 198 -11.55 8.48 -3.90
C LEU A 198 -12.16 7.30 -4.67
N ALA A 199 -11.91 6.10 -4.15
CA ALA A 199 -12.38 4.85 -4.71
C ALA A 199 -12.91 3.90 -3.63
N CYS A 200 -13.85 3.03 -3.97
CA CYS A 200 -14.40 2.01 -3.08
C CYS A 200 -13.73 0.64 -3.33
N ASP A 201 -12.40 0.60 -3.29
CA ASP A 201 -11.57 -0.61 -3.50
C ASP A 201 -11.15 -1.29 -2.18
N CYS A 202 -11.01 -0.52 -1.11
CA CYS A 202 -10.77 -1.00 0.26
C CYS A 202 -11.63 -0.25 1.27
N TRP A 203 -11.65 -0.73 2.52
CA TRP A 203 -12.49 -0.15 3.57
C TRP A 203 -12.10 1.29 3.92
N GLN A 204 -10.80 1.56 4.00
CA GLN A 204 -10.29 2.90 4.32
C GLN A 204 -10.69 3.92 3.26
N ASN A 205 -10.61 3.56 1.98
CA ASN A 205 -10.98 4.45 0.88
C ASN A 205 -12.51 4.60 0.75
N TYR A 206 -13.29 3.55 1.06
CA TYR A 206 -14.74 3.66 1.20
C TYR A 206 -15.12 4.70 2.27
N LEU A 207 -14.49 4.67 3.45
CA LEU A 207 -14.73 5.66 4.51
C LEU A 207 -14.27 7.08 4.12
N LEU A 208 -13.22 7.20 3.31
CA LEU A 208 -12.85 8.49 2.70
C LEU A 208 -13.97 8.96 1.77
N CYS A 209 -14.53 8.08 0.95
CA CYS A 209 -15.64 8.45 0.08
C CYS A 209 -16.88 8.90 0.87
N GLU A 210 -17.21 8.22 1.99
CA GLU A 210 -18.28 8.68 2.90
C GLU A 210 -18.04 10.12 3.38
N SER A 211 -16.78 10.43 3.75
CA SER A 211 -16.43 11.71 4.39
C SER A 211 -16.31 12.89 3.41
N PHE A 212 -16.11 12.58 2.13
CA PHE A 212 -15.87 13.54 1.05
C PHE A 212 -16.93 13.42 -0.05
N ALA A 213 -18.17 13.04 0.27
CA ALA A 213 -19.21 12.78 -0.72
C ALA A 213 -19.63 14.00 -1.58
N ASP A 214 -19.28 15.21 -1.14
CA ASP A 214 -19.51 16.51 -1.79
C ASP A 214 -18.24 17.07 -2.45
N ILE A 215 -17.19 16.25 -2.61
CA ILE A 215 -15.95 16.65 -3.27
C ILE A 215 -16.13 16.80 -4.78
N THR A 216 -15.55 17.85 -5.32
CA THR A 216 -15.51 18.16 -6.76
C THR A 216 -14.13 18.67 -7.15
N VAL A 217 -13.89 18.79 -8.44
CA VAL A 217 -12.64 19.36 -8.98
C VAL A 217 -12.45 20.83 -8.60
N GLU A 218 -13.53 21.54 -8.29
CA GLU A 218 -13.49 22.96 -7.95
C GLU A 218 -13.27 23.20 -6.44
N ASN A 219 -13.69 22.26 -5.57
CA ASN A 219 -13.62 22.45 -4.11
C ASN A 219 -12.61 21.54 -3.38
N TYR A 220 -12.00 20.55 -4.04
CA TYR A 220 -11.22 19.50 -3.36
C TYR A 220 -10.15 20.05 -2.41
N ALA A 221 -9.42 21.09 -2.82
CA ALA A 221 -8.30 21.61 -2.05
C ALA A 221 -8.77 22.20 -0.71
N GLU A 222 -9.79 23.07 -0.76
CA GLU A 222 -10.40 23.66 0.42
C GLU A 222 -11.08 22.60 1.29
N LEU A 223 -11.80 21.66 0.66
CA LEU A 223 -12.54 20.62 1.38
C LEU A 223 -11.60 19.69 2.17
N VAL A 224 -10.50 19.25 1.54
CA VAL A 224 -9.48 18.40 2.14
C VAL A 224 -8.74 19.14 3.27
N GLN A 225 -8.46 20.43 3.09
CA GLN A 225 -7.87 21.24 4.15
C GLN A 225 -8.82 21.38 5.35
N ASN A 226 -10.09 21.75 5.11
CA ASN A 226 -11.08 21.99 6.16
C ASN A 226 -11.50 20.70 6.88
N ARG A 227 -11.46 19.56 6.19
CA ARG A 227 -11.79 18.23 6.73
C ARG A 227 -10.54 17.35 6.88
N GLY A 228 -9.38 17.94 7.16
CA GLY A 228 -8.11 17.19 7.28
C GLY A 228 -8.18 16.02 8.27
N ALA A 229 -8.97 16.16 9.34
CA ALA A 229 -9.22 15.09 10.31
C ALA A 229 -9.88 13.84 9.70
N ALA A 230 -10.71 14.01 8.67
CA ALA A 230 -11.40 12.93 7.96
C ALA A 230 -10.47 12.11 7.05
N LEU A 231 -9.26 12.60 6.77
CA LEU A 231 -8.24 11.82 6.07
C LEU A 231 -7.78 10.61 6.91
N ARG A 232 -7.97 10.67 8.23
CA ARG A 232 -7.65 9.60 9.17
C ARG A 232 -8.87 8.71 9.37
N THR A 233 -8.96 7.65 8.59
CA THR A 233 -10.07 6.68 8.66
C THR A 233 -9.78 5.57 9.68
N LYS A 234 -9.36 4.40 9.21
CA LYS A 234 -9.00 3.23 10.02
C LYS A 234 -7.53 2.89 9.79
N PRO A 235 -6.86 2.21 10.73
CA PRO A 235 -5.52 1.72 10.49
C PRO A 235 -5.51 0.82 9.25
N ALA A 236 -4.58 1.07 8.35
CA ALA A 236 -4.31 0.23 7.18
C ALA A 236 -3.07 -0.66 7.39
N PHE A 237 -2.27 -0.35 8.41
CA PHE A 237 -1.06 -1.08 8.76
C PHE A 237 -1.02 -1.36 10.26
N TYR A 238 -0.68 -2.58 10.63
CA TYR A 238 -0.49 -3.01 12.01
C TYR A 238 0.93 -3.57 12.17
N GLY A 239 1.75 -2.91 12.99
CA GLY A 239 3.04 -3.47 13.42
C GLY A 239 2.84 -4.25 14.71
N ILE A 240 3.05 -5.56 14.69
CA ILE A 240 2.91 -6.42 15.87
C ILE A 240 4.27 -6.99 16.24
N GLN A 241 4.66 -6.82 17.51
CA GLN A 241 5.83 -7.47 18.07
C GLN A 241 5.44 -8.88 18.53
N ILE A 242 5.75 -9.90 17.72
CA ILE A 242 5.45 -11.29 18.10
C ILE A 242 6.61 -11.96 18.83
N ALA A 243 7.85 -11.49 18.66
CA ALA A 243 9.03 -12.07 19.28
C ALA A 243 9.83 -11.00 20.02
N GLY A 244 10.35 -11.35 21.20
CA GLY A 244 11.15 -10.44 22.01
C GLY A 244 12.62 -10.38 21.60
N GLY A 245 13.20 -11.49 21.14
CA GLY A 245 14.63 -11.62 20.87
C GLY A 245 15.02 -11.38 19.42
N CYS A 246 16.31 -11.13 19.20
CA CYS A 246 16.94 -10.93 17.89
C CYS A 246 18.34 -11.56 17.92
N PRO A 247 18.85 -12.17 16.83
CA PRO A 247 20.21 -12.72 16.81
C PRO A 247 21.30 -11.65 16.92
N PHE A 248 20.97 -10.37 16.71
CA PHE A 248 21.94 -9.28 16.60
C PHE A 248 21.68 -8.13 17.56
N SER A 249 22.76 -7.41 17.90
CA SER A 249 22.73 -6.09 18.53
C SER A 249 23.27 -5.07 17.52
N CYS A 250 22.48 -4.80 16.47
CA CYS A 250 22.88 -3.92 15.38
C CYS A 250 23.11 -2.49 15.87
N MET A 251 24.21 -1.86 15.45
CA MET A 251 24.61 -0.52 15.91
C MET A 251 23.66 0.63 15.52
N PHE A 252 22.73 0.35 14.59
CA PHE A 252 21.76 1.30 14.06
C PHE A 252 20.33 1.00 14.53
N CYS A 253 20.11 -0.09 15.25
CA CYS A 253 18.82 -0.47 15.79
C CYS A 253 18.71 0.04 17.24
N PRO A 254 17.62 0.71 17.64
CA PRO A 254 17.48 1.21 19.00
C PRO A 254 17.03 0.13 20.00
N TYR A 255 16.46 -0.96 19.49
CA TYR A 255 15.83 -2.00 20.27
C TYR A 255 16.77 -2.76 21.23
N PRO A 256 18.03 -3.07 20.88
CA PRO A 256 18.99 -3.66 21.81
C PRO A 256 19.22 -2.77 23.05
N ALA A 257 19.45 -1.47 22.85
CA ALA A 257 19.66 -0.52 23.94
C ALA A 257 18.41 -0.41 24.83
N PHE A 258 17.21 -0.37 24.23
CA PHE A 258 15.96 -0.44 24.99
C PHE A 258 15.85 -1.73 25.80
N CYS A 259 16.16 -2.89 25.21
CA CYS A 259 16.06 -4.18 25.88
C CYS A 259 16.92 -4.24 27.15
N GLU A 260 18.09 -3.61 27.14
CA GLU A 260 19.04 -3.59 28.26
C GLU A 260 18.79 -2.47 29.28
N SER A 261 18.06 -1.41 28.89
CA SER A 261 17.89 -0.20 29.71
C SER A 261 17.24 -0.41 31.08
N GLY A 262 16.35 -1.41 31.22
CA GLY A 262 15.55 -1.62 32.43
C GLY A 262 14.58 -0.48 32.76
N THR A 263 14.29 0.40 31.80
CA THR A 263 13.34 1.52 31.95
C THR A 263 12.02 1.23 31.21
N GLY A 264 10.92 1.76 31.74
CA GLY A 264 9.60 1.58 31.12
C GLY A 264 9.22 0.11 30.98
N LEU A 265 8.87 -0.31 29.76
CA LEU A 265 8.53 -1.70 29.40
C LEU A 265 9.75 -2.56 29.03
N SER A 266 10.97 -2.07 29.27
CA SER A 266 12.19 -2.83 29.01
C SER A 266 12.22 -4.13 29.82
N PRO A 267 12.62 -5.26 29.21
CA PRO A 267 12.83 -6.53 29.90
C PRO A 267 14.10 -6.57 30.76
N ALA A 268 14.93 -5.52 30.77
CA ALA A 268 16.23 -5.47 31.44
C ALA A 268 17.13 -6.67 31.09
N LYS A 269 17.17 -7.04 29.80
CA LYS A 269 17.85 -8.22 29.28
C LYS A 269 18.39 -7.98 27.89
N ALA A 270 19.59 -8.48 27.60
CA ALA A 270 20.16 -8.42 26.26
C ALA A 270 19.20 -9.03 25.22
N VAL A 271 19.04 -8.35 24.08
CA VAL A 271 18.11 -8.77 23.03
C VAL A 271 18.41 -10.17 22.48
N THR A 272 19.69 -10.57 22.48
CA THR A 272 20.19 -11.88 22.04
C THR A 272 19.85 -13.02 23.00
N GLU A 273 19.47 -12.70 24.23
CA GLU A 273 19.11 -13.67 25.26
C GLU A 273 17.59 -13.78 25.50
N ARG A 274 16.80 -12.89 24.89
CA ARG A 274 15.34 -12.94 24.96
C ARG A 274 14.78 -14.12 24.19
N ARG A 275 13.77 -14.76 24.75
CA ARG A 275 13.08 -15.94 24.19
C ARG A 275 11.57 -15.85 24.38
N ASP A 276 11.08 -14.72 24.87
CA ASP A 276 9.67 -14.44 25.01
C ASP A 276 9.04 -14.19 23.64
N TYR A 277 7.77 -14.57 23.52
CA TYR A 277 6.98 -14.45 22.30
C TYR A 277 5.50 -14.24 22.66
N MET A 278 4.74 -13.64 21.76
CA MET A 278 3.31 -13.48 21.90
C MET A 278 2.63 -14.84 21.76
N ALA A 279 1.92 -15.29 22.79
CA ALA A 279 1.27 -16.59 22.75
C ALA A 279 0.10 -16.59 21.76
N LYS A 280 -0.15 -17.73 21.10
CA LYS A 280 -1.26 -17.89 20.14
C LYS A 280 -2.63 -17.51 20.73
N LYS A 281 -2.84 -17.78 22.03
CA LYS A 281 -4.08 -17.45 22.75
C LYS A 281 -4.38 -15.93 22.77
N ASP A 282 -3.34 -15.09 22.65
CA ASP A 282 -3.45 -13.64 22.64
C ASP A 282 -3.42 -13.13 21.17
N PHE A 283 -2.59 -13.74 20.33
CA PHE A 283 -2.44 -13.37 18.92
C PHE A 283 -3.71 -13.61 18.09
N ALA A 284 -4.34 -14.79 18.16
CA ALA A 284 -5.50 -15.12 17.33
C ALA A 284 -6.71 -14.18 17.58
N PRO A 285 -7.11 -13.91 18.84
CA PRO A 285 -8.15 -12.90 19.10
C PRO A 285 -7.77 -11.50 18.61
N LEU A 286 -6.49 -11.12 18.72
CA LEU A 286 -6.02 -9.83 18.21
C LEU A 286 -6.20 -9.73 16.68
N ILE A 287 -5.78 -10.74 15.92
CA ILE A 287 -5.95 -10.75 14.46
C ILE A 287 -7.42 -10.69 14.08
N LYS A 288 -8.30 -11.40 14.81
CA LYS A 288 -9.74 -11.29 14.60
C LYS A 288 -10.23 -9.84 14.82
N LYS A 289 -9.82 -9.18 15.92
CA LYS A 289 -10.17 -7.78 16.18
C LYS A 289 -9.73 -6.87 15.03
N ILE A 290 -8.51 -7.07 14.50
CA ILE A 290 -7.97 -6.32 13.36
C ILE A 290 -8.83 -6.54 12.11
N ALA A 291 -9.15 -7.80 11.79
CA ALA A 291 -9.98 -8.15 10.64
C ALA A 291 -11.38 -7.53 10.74
N ASP A 292 -12.03 -7.60 11.91
CA ASP A 292 -13.37 -7.04 12.11
C ASP A 292 -13.35 -5.50 12.02
N TYR A 293 -12.32 -4.86 12.59
CA TYR A 293 -12.26 -3.40 12.74
C TYR A 293 -11.83 -2.68 11.45
N SER A 294 -10.76 -3.16 10.82
CA SER A 294 -10.19 -2.53 9.63
C SER A 294 -10.65 -3.15 8.33
N GLN A 295 -11.12 -4.41 8.33
CA GLN A 295 -11.55 -5.22 7.17
C GLN A 295 -10.46 -5.47 6.12
N THR A 296 -9.65 -4.48 5.79
CA THR A 296 -8.47 -4.55 4.93
C THR A 296 -7.26 -3.92 5.63
N ALA A 297 -6.15 -4.65 5.75
CA ALA A 297 -4.90 -4.11 6.31
C ALA A 297 -3.69 -4.99 5.96
N VAL A 298 -2.49 -4.45 6.13
CA VAL A 298 -1.24 -5.22 6.19
C VAL A 298 -0.85 -5.38 7.66
N VAL A 299 -0.54 -6.62 8.06
CA VAL A 299 -0.09 -6.97 9.41
C VAL A 299 1.39 -7.34 9.33
N SER A 300 2.24 -6.44 9.81
CA SER A 300 3.65 -6.73 10.04
C SER A 300 3.84 -7.52 11.32
N LEU A 301 4.56 -8.64 11.24
CA LEU A 301 4.93 -9.46 12.39
C LEU A 301 6.34 -9.13 12.90
N SER A 302 6.86 -7.96 12.52
CA SER A 302 8.27 -7.60 12.70
C SER A 302 8.46 -6.22 13.33
N LEU A 303 7.50 -5.75 14.13
CA LEU A 303 7.62 -4.43 14.77
C LEU A 303 8.95 -4.30 15.52
N TRP A 304 9.27 -5.31 16.34
CA TRP A 304 10.54 -5.48 17.04
C TRP A 304 10.86 -6.97 17.17
N GLY A 305 12.13 -7.28 17.44
CA GLY A 305 12.62 -8.66 17.50
C GLY A 305 12.72 -9.32 16.11
N GLU A 306 13.13 -10.59 16.11
CA GLU A 306 13.30 -11.41 14.92
C GLU A 306 12.17 -12.45 14.85
N PRO A 307 11.29 -12.40 13.83
CA PRO A 307 10.17 -13.33 13.69
C PRO A 307 10.57 -14.81 13.64
N SER A 308 11.77 -15.14 13.14
CA SER A 308 12.26 -16.53 13.12
C SER A 308 12.41 -17.15 14.51
N GLN A 309 12.49 -16.33 15.56
CA GLN A 309 12.56 -16.80 16.95
C GLN A 309 11.18 -17.17 17.52
N HIS A 310 10.09 -16.86 16.83
CA HIS A 310 8.76 -17.27 17.27
C HIS A 310 8.53 -18.76 16.98
N PRO A 311 8.27 -19.61 18.00
CA PRO A 311 8.20 -21.07 17.83
C PRO A 311 7.05 -21.53 16.93
N GLU A 312 5.99 -20.73 16.82
CA GLU A 312 4.80 -21.01 16.02
C GLU A 312 4.60 -19.99 14.87
N ILE A 313 5.68 -19.44 14.30
CA ILE A 313 5.59 -18.38 13.28
C ILE A 313 4.68 -18.75 12.08
N ALA A 314 4.75 -19.99 11.59
CA ALA A 314 3.90 -20.45 10.50
C ALA A 314 2.40 -20.41 10.88
N ALA A 315 2.08 -20.74 12.13
CA ALA A 315 0.71 -20.67 12.63
C ALA A 315 0.23 -19.22 12.78
N CYS A 316 1.09 -18.29 13.22
CA CYS A 316 0.76 -16.86 13.25
C CYS A 316 0.46 -16.32 11.84
N ILE A 317 1.27 -16.68 10.85
CA ILE A 317 1.03 -16.29 9.46
C ILE A 317 -0.28 -16.89 8.94
N ALA A 318 -0.54 -18.17 9.19
CA ALA A 318 -1.79 -18.83 8.83
C ALA A 318 -3.02 -18.13 9.44
N GLU A 319 -2.92 -17.71 10.70
CA GLU A 319 -3.98 -16.99 11.42
C GLU A 319 -4.31 -15.63 10.77
N VAL A 320 -3.32 -14.90 10.26
CA VAL A 320 -3.58 -13.66 9.49
C VAL A 320 -4.24 -13.99 8.16
N LEU A 321 -3.70 -14.97 7.43
CA LEU A 321 -4.10 -15.28 6.05
C LEU A 321 -5.48 -15.92 5.91
N GLN A 322 -6.07 -16.43 6.99
CA GLN A 322 -7.45 -16.90 6.98
C GLN A 322 -8.45 -15.75 6.69
N TYR A 323 -8.04 -14.49 6.89
CA TYR A 323 -8.84 -13.31 6.61
C TYR A 323 -8.47 -12.74 5.23
N PRO A 324 -9.36 -12.82 4.21
CA PRO A 324 -9.03 -12.41 2.84
C PRO A 324 -8.68 -10.92 2.66
N GLY A 325 -9.06 -10.07 3.62
CA GLY A 325 -8.70 -8.66 3.62
C GLY A 325 -7.33 -8.35 4.24
N LEU A 326 -6.69 -9.32 4.91
CA LEU A 326 -5.41 -9.12 5.57
C LEU A 326 -4.25 -9.73 4.76
N SER A 327 -3.13 -9.00 4.73
CA SER A 327 -1.84 -9.46 4.21
C SER A 327 -0.79 -9.47 5.32
N VAL A 328 0.27 -10.23 5.14
CA VAL A 328 1.40 -10.30 6.07
C VAL A 328 2.62 -9.57 5.52
N LEU A 329 3.29 -8.80 6.37
CA LEU A 329 4.64 -8.31 6.13
C LEU A 329 5.60 -8.98 7.12
N ILE A 330 6.72 -9.50 6.62
CA ILE A 330 7.83 -9.99 7.44
C ILE A 330 9.09 -9.21 7.08
N GLU A 331 9.57 -8.40 8.02
CA GLU A 331 10.93 -7.88 8.05
C GLU A 331 11.79 -8.81 8.90
N THR A 332 12.91 -9.29 8.37
CA THR A 332 13.72 -10.35 8.98
C THR A 332 15.20 -10.13 8.70
N THR A 333 16.05 -10.62 9.59
CA THR A 333 17.50 -10.69 9.39
C THR A 333 17.93 -11.83 8.45
N GLY A 334 17.00 -12.72 8.09
CA GLY A 334 17.25 -13.92 7.27
C GLY A 334 17.86 -15.08 8.05
N ILE A 335 18.08 -14.94 9.35
CA ILE A 335 18.75 -15.94 10.20
C ILE A 335 17.74 -16.79 10.96
N GLY A 336 18.02 -18.08 11.10
CA GLY A 336 17.23 -19.01 11.93
C GLY A 336 15.99 -19.58 11.25
N TRP A 337 15.79 -19.30 9.96
CA TRP A 337 14.67 -19.83 9.19
C TRP A 337 14.93 -21.27 8.73
N LYS A 338 14.08 -22.20 9.17
CA LYS A 338 14.11 -23.58 8.70
C LYS A 338 13.42 -23.68 7.34
N LYS A 339 14.00 -24.46 6.43
CA LYS A 339 13.47 -24.66 5.07
C LYS A 339 12.05 -25.23 5.11
N GLU A 340 11.78 -26.17 6.03
CA GLU A 340 10.48 -26.80 6.19
C GLU A 340 9.41 -25.77 6.59
N THR A 341 9.76 -24.86 7.50
CA THR A 341 8.87 -23.77 7.94
C THR A 341 8.58 -22.80 6.80
N LEU A 342 9.59 -22.42 6.00
CA LEU A 342 9.38 -21.56 4.84
C LEU A 342 8.48 -22.22 3.78
N SER A 343 8.66 -23.52 3.53
CA SER A 343 7.79 -24.28 2.63
C SER A 343 6.35 -24.34 3.14
N GLU A 344 6.13 -24.59 4.43
CA GLU A 344 4.80 -24.57 5.05
C GLU A 344 4.11 -23.20 4.90
N ILE A 345 4.86 -22.12 5.11
CA ILE A 345 4.36 -20.76 4.94
C ILE A 345 3.98 -20.50 3.48
N ALA A 346 4.81 -20.93 2.53
CA ALA A 346 4.54 -20.77 1.09
C ALA A 346 3.29 -21.53 0.65
N GLU A 347 3.12 -22.78 1.12
CA GLU A 347 1.88 -23.54 0.88
C GLU A 347 0.66 -22.86 1.46
N THR A 348 0.77 -22.30 2.66
CA THR A 348 -0.32 -21.57 3.33
C THR A 348 -0.69 -20.31 2.56
N ALA A 349 0.30 -19.53 2.12
CA ALA A 349 0.10 -18.35 1.28
C ALA A 349 -0.62 -18.71 -0.02
N LEU A 350 -0.18 -19.76 -0.71
CA LEU A 350 -0.80 -20.23 -1.95
C LEU A 350 -2.25 -20.66 -1.74
N LYS A 351 -2.53 -21.43 -0.67
CA LYS A 351 -3.88 -21.89 -0.32
C LYS A 351 -4.81 -20.73 0.06
N SER A 352 -4.27 -19.66 0.64
CA SER A 352 -5.07 -18.50 1.05
C SER A 352 -5.64 -17.71 -0.14
N GLY A 353 -4.96 -17.71 -1.29
CA GLY A 353 -5.38 -17.01 -2.51
C GLY A 353 -5.22 -15.47 -2.46
N GLY A 354 -5.75 -14.77 -3.45
CA GLY A 354 -5.64 -13.31 -3.58
C GLY A 354 -6.25 -12.53 -2.42
N ARG A 355 -5.79 -11.29 -2.21
CA ARG A 355 -6.21 -10.42 -1.10
C ARG A 355 -7.12 -9.29 -1.57
N ILE A 356 -8.13 -8.94 -0.77
CA ILE A 356 -9.04 -7.82 -1.04
C ILE A 356 -8.29 -6.48 -0.97
N SER A 357 -7.26 -6.39 -0.12
CA SER A 357 -6.38 -5.22 0.01
C SER A 357 -5.56 -4.93 -1.26
N GLY A 358 -5.45 -5.89 -2.20
CA GLY A 358 -4.63 -5.76 -3.41
C GLY A 358 -3.16 -6.11 -3.21
N PHE A 359 -2.68 -6.21 -1.97
CA PHE A 359 -1.33 -6.68 -1.64
C PHE A 359 -1.19 -8.20 -1.85
N PRO A 360 0.04 -8.71 -2.04
CA PRO A 360 0.28 -10.14 -1.99
C PRO A 360 -0.12 -10.71 -0.61
N PRO A 361 -0.35 -12.02 -0.49
CA PRO A 361 -0.60 -12.65 0.81
C PRO A 361 0.53 -12.39 1.80
N ILE A 362 1.78 -12.48 1.35
CA ILE A 362 2.96 -12.25 2.18
C ILE A 362 3.97 -11.42 1.39
N THR A 363 4.57 -10.42 2.03
CA THR A 363 5.78 -9.74 1.56
C THR A 363 6.92 -9.97 2.54
N TRP A 364 8.10 -10.26 1.99
CA TRP A 364 9.34 -10.48 2.73
C TRP A 364 10.34 -9.37 2.47
N ILE A 365 10.87 -8.81 3.54
CA ILE A 365 11.98 -7.86 3.53
C ILE A 365 13.11 -8.48 4.33
N VAL A 366 14.28 -8.67 3.70
CA VAL A 366 15.45 -9.29 4.34
C VAL A 366 16.56 -8.27 4.48
N SER A 367 16.91 -7.92 5.71
CA SER A 367 17.89 -6.87 6.03
C SER A 367 19.32 -7.40 5.93
N LEU A 368 20.08 -6.83 4.99
CA LEU A 368 21.51 -7.12 4.80
C LEU A 368 22.39 -5.92 5.16
N ASP A 369 22.04 -4.73 4.69
CA ASP A 369 22.73 -3.46 4.98
C ASP A 369 24.21 -3.39 4.56
N ALA A 370 24.68 -4.40 3.81
CA ALA A 370 26.03 -4.53 3.30
C ALA A 370 26.05 -5.41 2.03
N ALA A 371 27.03 -5.18 1.17
CA ALA A 371 27.31 -5.99 -0.02
C ALA A 371 28.32 -7.12 0.24
N GLU A 372 29.04 -7.07 1.37
CA GLU A 372 30.01 -8.08 1.77
C GLU A 372 29.94 -8.41 3.26
N SER A 373 30.52 -9.56 3.63
CA SER A 373 30.45 -10.12 4.98
C SER A 373 31.16 -9.25 6.02
N GLY A 374 32.29 -8.62 5.69
CA GLY A 374 33.05 -7.78 6.61
C GLY A 374 32.21 -6.63 7.17
N LEU A 375 31.64 -5.81 6.29
CA LEU A 375 30.74 -4.72 6.69
C LEU A 375 29.45 -5.25 7.32
N TYR A 376 28.88 -6.36 6.81
CA TYR A 376 27.71 -7.00 7.43
C TYR A 376 27.93 -7.32 8.91
N GLY A 377 29.10 -7.90 9.23
CA GLY A 377 29.52 -8.24 10.59
C GLY A 377 29.74 -7.02 11.47
N ALA A 378 30.45 -6.01 10.95
CA ALA A 378 30.72 -4.76 11.67
C ALA A 378 29.43 -4.04 12.10
N LEU A 379 28.45 -3.95 11.21
CA LEU A 379 27.16 -3.30 11.50
C LEU A 379 26.30 -4.06 12.51
N ARG A 380 26.54 -5.37 12.67
CA ARG A 380 25.79 -6.28 13.56
C ARG A 380 26.54 -6.62 14.85
N SER A 381 27.65 -5.94 15.11
CA SER A 381 28.50 -6.14 16.30
C SER A 381 29.04 -7.59 16.41
N LEU A 382 29.45 -8.17 15.28
CA LEU A 382 30.04 -9.51 15.22
C LEU A 382 31.57 -9.43 15.06
N GLU A 383 32.29 -10.24 15.83
CA GLU A 383 33.77 -10.18 15.86
C GLU A 383 34.44 -11.37 15.16
N SER A 384 33.85 -12.57 15.19
CA SER A 384 34.45 -13.77 14.58
C SER A 384 34.26 -13.77 13.05
N PRO A 385 35.34 -13.75 12.25
CA PRO A 385 35.24 -13.82 10.80
C PRO A 385 34.52 -15.07 10.30
N GLU A 386 34.71 -16.21 10.96
CA GLU A 386 34.04 -17.47 10.62
C GLU A 386 32.53 -17.35 10.83
N GLN A 387 32.11 -16.81 11.98
CA GLN A 387 30.71 -16.59 12.29
C GLN A 387 30.07 -15.57 11.34
N VAL A 388 30.76 -14.46 11.07
CA VAL A 388 30.32 -13.41 10.15
C VAL A 388 30.07 -13.97 8.75
N ASN A 389 31.02 -14.73 8.21
CA ASN A 389 30.87 -15.35 6.89
C ASN A 389 29.72 -16.36 6.86
N ALA A 390 29.56 -17.16 7.91
CA ALA A 390 28.48 -18.15 8.00
C ALA A 390 27.09 -17.47 8.01
N LEU A 391 26.90 -16.46 8.86
CA LEU A 391 25.63 -15.76 9.01
C LEU A 391 25.29 -14.90 7.77
N PHE A 392 26.28 -14.22 7.18
CA PHE A 392 26.06 -13.51 5.93
C PHE A 392 25.62 -14.47 4.82
N SER A 393 26.29 -15.62 4.69
CA SER A 393 25.91 -16.65 3.72
C SER A 393 24.51 -17.21 3.99
N GLU A 394 24.14 -17.43 5.26
CA GLU A 394 22.80 -17.87 5.65
C GLU A 394 21.73 -16.86 5.24
N ALA A 395 21.92 -15.57 5.50
CA ALA A 395 20.99 -14.52 5.10
C ALA A 395 20.80 -14.44 3.58
N ILE A 396 21.89 -14.55 2.80
CA ILE A 396 21.83 -14.61 1.34
C ILE A 396 21.06 -15.85 0.86
N SER A 397 21.37 -17.04 1.42
CA SER A 397 20.65 -18.27 1.10
C SER A 397 19.16 -18.19 1.47
N CYS A 398 18.82 -17.51 2.57
CA CYS A 398 17.42 -17.27 2.94
C CYS A 398 16.70 -16.46 1.85
N ILE A 399 17.31 -15.39 1.34
CA ILE A 399 16.75 -14.60 0.23
C ILE A 399 16.54 -15.47 -1.01
N GLU A 400 17.49 -16.34 -1.36
CA GLU A 400 17.38 -17.22 -2.53
C GLU A 400 16.24 -18.25 -2.40
N ILE A 401 16.10 -18.85 -1.21
CA ILE A 401 14.98 -19.75 -0.90
C ILE A 401 13.66 -18.99 -0.97
N LEU A 402 13.57 -17.83 -0.32
CA LEU A 402 12.38 -17.00 -0.34
C LEU A 402 12.04 -16.56 -1.77
N ALA A 403 13.01 -16.16 -2.59
CA ALA A 403 12.77 -15.73 -3.97
C ALA A 403 12.29 -16.90 -4.86
N THR A 404 12.63 -18.14 -4.51
CA THR A 404 12.06 -19.33 -5.17
C THR A 404 10.61 -19.58 -4.75
N LEU A 405 10.30 -19.38 -3.47
CA LEU A 405 8.96 -19.62 -2.90
C LEU A 405 7.97 -18.47 -3.17
N PHE A 406 8.49 -17.24 -3.25
CA PHE A 406 7.74 -15.99 -3.40
C PHE A 406 8.37 -15.10 -4.48
N PRO A 407 8.34 -15.50 -5.77
CA PRO A 407 9.14 -14.84 -6.83
C PRO A 407 8.87 -13.36 -7.02
N GLN A 408 7.70 -12.85 -6.60
CA GLN A 408 7.31 -11.46 -6.75
C GLN A 408 7.40 -10.61 -5.48
N ASP A 409 7.65 -11.22 -4.32
CA ASP A 409 7.32 -10.59 -3.03
C ASP A 409 8.49 -10.59 -2.03
N VAL A 410 9.73 -10.67 -2.52
CA VAL A 410 10.96 -10.66 -1.71
C VAL A 410 11.81 -9.44 -2.04
N TRP A 411 12.24 -8.73 -0.99
CA TRP A 411 13.00 -7.50 -1.08
C TRP A 411 14.25 -7.56 -0.19
N PRO A 412 15.45 -7.68 -0.77
CA PRO A 412 16.69 -7.39 -0.06
C PRO A 412 16.70 -5.91 0.33
N GLN A 413 17.06 -5.63 1.59
CA GLN A 413 17.06 -4.28 2.14
C GLN A 413 18.45 -3.81 2.55
N PHE A 414 18.67 -2.51 2.33
CA PHE A 414 19.83 -1.75 2.75
C PHE A 414 19.40 -0.43 3.38
N ILE A 415 19.66 -0.25 4.67
CA ILE A 415 19.51 1.04 5.34
C ILE A 415 20.72 1.91 4.99
N ARG A 416 20.50 3.02 4.29
CA ARG A 416 21.55 3.91 3.81
C ARG A 416 22.09 4.78 4.94
N MET A 417 23.36 4.58 5.28
CA MET A 417 24.08 5.28 6.34
C MET A 417 25.48 5.71 5.88
N ASN A 418 26.11 6.61 6.63
CA ASN A 418 27.49 7.05 6.33
C ASN A 418 28.49 5.88 6.33
N GLU A 419 28.28 4.88 7.19
CA GLU A 419 29.15 3.73 7.38
C GLU A 419 29.15 2.75 6.21
N ASN A 420 28.07 2.74 5.41
CA ASN A 420 27.90 1.76 4.33
C ASN A 420 27.72 2.40 2.94
N GLU A 421 27.78 3.73 2.83
CA GLU A 421 27.56 4.46 1.58
C GLU A 421 28.42 3.95 0.41
N GLU A 422 29.68 3.57 0.67
CA GLU A 422 30.58 3.04 -0.36
C GLU A 422 30.09 1.73 -1.01
N GLN A 423 29.25 0.96 -0.32
CA GLN A 423 28.69 -0.31 -0.82
C GLN A 423 27.30 -0.16 -1.46
N LEU A 424 26.67 1.01 -1.36
CA LEU A 424 25.29 1.24 -1.82
C LEU A 424 25.10 0.90 -3.29
N GLU A 425 25.96 1.40 -4.17
CA GLU A 425 25.81 1.21 -5.62
C GLU A 425 25.95 -0.27 -6.01
N VAL A 426 26.95 -0.96 -5.45
CA VAL A 426 27.20 -2.38 -5.73
C VAL A 426 26.03 -3.23 -5.23
N PHE A 427 25.55 -2.96 -4.02
CA PHE A 427 24.37 -3.63 -3.46
C PHE A 427 23.14 -3.44 -4.35
N TYR A 428 22.85 -2.18 -4.71
CA TYR A 428 21.69 -1.85 -5.55
C TYR A 428 21.75 -2.56 -6.90
N ARG A 429 22.89 -2.46 -7.62
CA ARG A 429 23.04 -3.07 -8.94
C ARG A 429 22.87 -4.60 -8.89
N PHE A 430 23.52 -5.25 -7.93
CA PHE A 430 23.46 -6.71 -7.77
C PHE A 430 22.02 -7.20 -7.58
N TRP A 431 21.29 -6.63 -6.62
CA TRP A 431 19.91 -7.06 -6.33
C TRP A 431 18.91 -6.60 -7.38
N LYS A 432 19.13 -5.44 -7.99
CA LYS A 432 18.31 -4.98 -9.12
C LYS A 432 18.46 -5.92 -10.33
N GLU A 433 19.66 -6.40 -10.63
CA GLU A 433 19.88 -7.40 -11.68
C GLU A 433 19.28 -8.75 -11.31
N LYS A 434 19.51 -9.22 -10.08
CA LYS A 434 19.11 -10.56 -9.64
C LYS A 434 17.60 -10.73 -9.44
N LEU A 435 16.92 -9.73 -8.84
CA LEU A 435 15.52 -9.84 -8.45
C LEU A 435 14.62 -8.74 -9.04
N SER A 436 15.17 -7.75 -9.76
CA SER A 436 14.47 -6.52 -10.19
C SER A 436 13.92 -5.63 -9.06
N ARG A 437 14.17 -6.02 -7.79
CA ARG A 437 13.61 -5.44 -6.57
C ARG A 437 14.68 -5.32 -5.50
N VAL A 438 14.72 -4.18 -4.83
CA VAL A 438 15.65 -3.87 -3.74
C VAL A 438 15.11 -2.65 -3.00
N ILE A 439 15.22 -2.65 -1.67
CA ILE A 439 14.86 -1.49 -0.83
C ILE A 439 16.13 -0.78 -0.40
N ILE A 440 16.23 0.50 -0.74
CA ILE A 440 17.18 1.42 -0.11
C ILE A 440 16.38 2.27 0.87
N GLN A 441 16.46 1.93 2.15
CA GLN A 441 15.73 2.59 3.21
C GLN A 441 16.53 3.78 3.75
N LYS A 442 15.85 4.87 4.13
CA LYS A 442 16.50 5.96 4.86
C LYS A 442 16.92 5.48 6.25
N TYR A 443 17.98 6.06 6.78
CA TYR A 443 18.31 5.89 8.19
C TYR A 443 17.29 6.60 9.07
N ASP A 444 16.90 5.94 10.16
CA ASP A 444 16.03 6.47 11.21
C ASP A 444 16.83 6.59 12.51
N SER A 445 16.79 7.78 13.10
CA SER A 445 17.45 8.07 14.38
C SER A 445 16.58 7.75 15.59
N PHE A 446 15.33 7.34 15.38
CA PHE A 446 14.34 7.10 16.42
C PHE A 446 14.15 8.31 17.33
N CYS A 447 13.83 9.46 16.73
CA CYS A 447 13.62 10.72 17.45
C CYS A 447 14.83 11.13 18.32
N ASP A 448 16.04 11.03 17.74
CA ASP A 448 17.34 11.28 18.40
C ASP A 448 17.72 10.28 19.52
N ILE A 449 17.02 9.15 19.66
CA ILE A 449 17.46 8.06 20.56
C ILE A 449 18.77 7.44 20.07
N GLN A 450 18.96 7.38 18.74
CA GLN A 450 20.18 6.93 18.11
C GLN A 450 21.00 8.12 17.56
N PRO A 451 22.33 8.03 17.55
CA PRO A 451 23.18 9.01 16.90
C PRO A 451 22.82 9.16 15.42
N GLN A 452 22.88 10.38 14.88
CA GLN A 452 22.58 10.62 13.47
C GLN A 452 23.63 9.96 12.55
N ARG A 453 23.17 9.12 11.62
CA ARG A 453 24.00 8.42 10.61
C ARG A 453 23.55 8.66 9.17
N ARG A 454 22.54 9.51 8.94
CA ARG A 454 22.03 9.81 7.61
C ARG A 454 23.09 10.45 6.72
N VAL A 455 23.05 10.06 5.44
CA VAL A 455 23.89 10.62 4.37
C VAL A 455 23.32 11.93 3.83
N ALA A 456 21.99 12.02 3.75
CA ALA A 456 21.28 13.19 3.25
C ALA A 456 19.95 13.37 3.98
N ASP A 457 19.50 14.62 4.09
CA ASP A 457 18.16 14.95 4.57
C ASP A 457 17.18 14.88 3.40
N LEU A 458 16.23 13.93 3.47
CA LEU A 458 15.20 13.72 2.46
C LEU A 458 13.83 14.27 2.92
N ALA A 459 13.80 15.02 4.03
CA ALA A 459 12.56 15.55 4.57
C ALA A 459 11.94 16.59 3.62
N PRO A 460 10.60 16.55 3.44
CA PRO A 460 9.88 17.59 2.71
C PRO A 460 10.13 18.98 3.30
N LEU A 461 10.28 19.98 2.43
CA LEU A 461 10.48 21.39 2.82
C LEU A 461 9.38 21.92 3.76
N LYS A 462 8.16 21.41 3.61
CA LYS A 462 7.03 21.68 4.50
C LYS A 462 6.60 20.39 5.19
N ARG A 463 6.61 20.42 6.52
CA ARG A 463 6.05 19.34 7.34
C ARG A 463 4.54 19.29 7.17
N HIS A 464 4.01 18.09 7.00
CA HIS A 464 2.59 17.78 6.91
C HIS A 464 2.22 16.75 8.00
N PRO A 465 0.92 16.50 8.25
CA PRO A 465 0.52 15.52 9.25
C PRO A 465 1.12 14.14 9.00
N CYS A 466 1.51 13.47 10.08
CA CYS A 466 2.29 12.24 10.03
C CYS A 466 1.46 11.09 9.41
N TRP A 467 2.06 10.40 8.45
CA TRP A 467 1.47 9.24 7.81
C TRP A 467 1.23 8.08 8.77
N HIS A 468 2.17 7.83 9.68
CA HIS A 468 2.01 6.79 10.70
C HIS A 468 0.86 7.09 11.66
N LEU A 469 0.69 8.33 12.12
CA LEU A 469 -0.46 8.70 12.96
C LEU A 469 -1.80 8.60 12.21
N LYS A 470 -1.77 8.76 10.88
CA LYS A 470 -2.94 8.66 10.01
C LYS A 470 -3.37 7.22 9.78
N ARG A 471 -2.46 6.25 9.77
CA ARG A 471 -2.71 4.90 9.21
C ARG A 471 -2.17 3.71 9.99
N ASP A 472 -1.28 3.90 10.95
CA ASP A 472 -0.52 2.79 11.53
C ASP A 472 -0.90 2.59 12.99
N MET A 473 -0.96 1.33 13.42
CA MET A 473 -1.10 0.97 14.82
C MET A 473 0.00 -0.02 15.20
N SER A 474 0.84 0.35 16.16
CA SER A 474 1.88 -0.51 16.72
C SER A 474 1.36 -1.24 17.96
N ILE A 475 1.65 -2.53 18.09
CA ILE A 475 1.19 -3.37 19.21
C ILE A 475 2.38 -4.18 19.72
N LEU A 476 2.75 -3.97 20.97
CA LEU A 476 3.85 -4.65 21.64
C LEU A 476 3.48 -6.08 22.04
N ILE A 477 4.49 -6.85 22.44
CA ILE A 477 4.34 -8.29 22.77
C ILE A 477 3.33 -8.58 23.89
N ASP A 478 3.11 -7.62 24.77
CA ASP A 478 2.16 -7.66 25.90
C ASP A 478 0.80 -7.03 25.59
N GLY A 479 0.58 -6.62 24.33
CA GLY A 479 -0.64 -5.98 23.84
C GLY A 479 -0.66 -4.47 24.03
N THR A 480 0.36 -3.87 24.67
CA THR A 480 0.45 -2.41 24.84
C THR A 480 0.53 -1.72 23.48
N VAL A 481 -0.23 -0.63 23.33
CA VAL A 481 -0.28 0.16 22.10
C VAL A 481 0.40 1.53 22.36
N PRO A 482 1.64 1.76 21.88
CA PRO A 482 2.33 3.04 22.01
C PRO A 482 1.83 4.08 20.99
N LEU A 483 2.39 5.31 21.01
CA LEU A 483 2.03 6.34 20.03
C LEU A 483 2.29 5.91 18.58
N CYS A 484 3.45 5.31 18.33
CA CYS A 484 3.85 4.69 17.07
C CYS A 484 5.09 3.83 17.34
N ARG A 485 5.69 3.28 16.27
CA ARG A 485 6.96 2.55 16.34
C ARG A 485 8.08 3.35 17.03
N GLU A 486 8.10 4.67 16.85
CA GLU A 486 9.12 5.56 17.40
C GLU A 486 9.08 5.70 18.93
N ASP A 487 7.92 5.46 19.55
CA ASP A 487 7.77 5.52 21.00
C ASP A 487 8.22 4.19 21.64
N LEU A 488 9.51 3.91 21.52
CA LEU A 488 10.16 2.67 21.93
C LEU A 488 9.95 2.33 23.42
N TYR A 489 9.92 3.36 24.27
CA TYR A 489 9.71 3.20 25.71
C TYR A 489 8.23 3.17 26.12
N ALA A 490 7.32 3.36 25.16
CA ALA A 490 5.88 3.51 25.38
C ALA A 490 5.58 4.52 26.50
N SER A 491 6.22 5.69 26.45
CA SER A 491 6.14 6.69 27.53
C SER A 491 4.69 7.13 27.78
N HIS A 492 3.88 7.09 26.72
CA HIS A 492 2.43 7.24 26.77
C HIS A 492 1.76 6.11 25.98
N SER A 493 1.09 5.20 26.68
CA SER A 493 0.26 4.17 26.06
C SER A 493 -1.14 4.71 25.74
N PHE A 494 -1.70 4.25 24.61
CA PHE A 494 -3.08 4.53 24.18
C PHE A 494 -4.05 3.40 24.52
N GLY A 495 -3.60 2.38 25.26
CA GLY A 495 -4.39 1.24 25.72
C GLY A 495 -3.70 -0.10 25.45
N ASN A 496 -4.42 -1.19 25.72
CA ASN A 496 -3.96 -2.55 25.52
C ASN A 496 -4.91 -3.33 24.59
N ALA A 497 -4.40 -3.72 23.41
CA ALA A 497 -5.17 -4.35 22.35
C ALA A 497 -5.73 -5.74 22.70
N PHE A 498 -5.19 -6.41 23.73
CA PHE A 498 -5.74 -7.68 24.19
C PHE A 498 -7.04 -7.48 24.97
N SER A 499 -7.09 -6.44 25.81
CA SER A 499 -8.22 -6.21 26.73
C SER A 499 -9.25 -5.18 26.26
N GLU A 500 -8.85 -4.23 25.41
CA GLU A 500 -9.70 -3.11 24.98
C GLU A 500 -10.15 -3.23 23.51
N ASP A 501 -11.09 -2.37 23.09
CA ASP A 501 -11.56 -2.29 21.72
C ASP A 501 -10.62 -1.44 20.86
N LEU A 502 -10.32 -1.90 19.63
CA LEU A 502 -9.40 -1.19 18.74
C LEU A 502 -9.95 0.16 18.27
N ALA A 503 -11.27 0.35 18.22
CA ALA A 503 -11.91 1.61 17.88
C ALA A 503 -11.63 2.68 18.94
N ASP A 504 -11.74 2.30 20.22
CA ASP A 504 -11.52 3.20 21.33
C ASP A 504 -10.05 3.59 21.45
N ILE A 505 -9.15 2.61 21.34
CA ILE A 505 -7.71 2.84 21.25
C ILE A 505 -7.39 3.79 20.07
N TRP A 506 -7.88 3.48 18.87
CA TRP A 506 -7.65 4.30 17.66
C TRP A 506 -8.21 5.72 17.78
N LYS A 507 -9.32 5.90 18.49
CA LYS A 507 -9.90 7.23 18.76
C LYS A 507 -9.02 8.04 19.71
N GLY A 508 -8.32 7.40 20.64
CA GLY A 508 -7.39 8.05 21.58
C GLY A 508 -6.28 8.86 20.90
N TYR A 509 -5.77 8.38 19.76
CA TYR A 509 -4.76 9.08 18.94
C TYR A 509 -5.27 10.34 18.24
N HIS A 510 -6.60 10.51 18.09
CA HIS A 510 -7.17 11.52 17.20
C HIS A 510 -6.67 12.92 17.52
N ARG A 511 -6.55 13.24 18.82
CA ARG A 511 -6.02 14.52 19.30
C ARG A 511 -4.59 14.79 18.82
N VAL A 512 -3.73 13.78 18.78
CA VAL A 512 -2.34 13.94 18.31
C VAL A 512 -2.32 14.23 16.80
N TYR A 513 -3.20 13.58 16.04
CA TYR A 513 -3.35 13.89 14.62
C TYR A 513 -3.90 15.31 14.38
N GLU A 514 -4.85 15.77 15.20
CA GLU A 514 -5.35 17.16 15.16
C GLU A 514 -4.26 18.19 15.50
N GLN A 515 -3.38 17.89 16.45
CA GLN A 515 -2.20 18.72 16.73
C GLN A 515 -1.34 18.89 15.47
N HIS A 516 -1.07 17.79 14.75
CA HIS A 516 -0.31 17.83 13.50
C HIS A 516 -1.01 18.66 12.41
N LEU A 517 -2.34 18.59 12.31
CA LEU A 517 -3.13 19.44 11.39
C LEU A 517 -3.00 20.93 11.73
N ALA A 518 -2.83 21.25 13.02
CA ALA A 518 -2.56 22.59 13.52
C ALA A 518 -1.06 22.97 13.52
N CYS A 519 -0.19 22.15 12.91
CA CYS A 519 1.27 22.32 12.90
C CYS A 519 1.91 22.33 14.30
N VAL A 520 1.30 21.63 15.26
CA VAL A 520 1.81 21.42 16.61
C VAL A 520 2.38 20.01 16.71
N TYR A 521 3.67 19.90 17.04
CA TYR A 521 4.40 18.63 17.10
C TYR A 521 5.04 18.46 18.49
N GLU A 522 4.29 17.89 19.43
CA GLU A 522 4.72 17.70 20.82
C GLU A 522 5.50 16.39 21.01
N GLY A 523 6.33 16.33 22.06
CA GLY A 523 7.08 15.13 22.44
C GLY A 523 7.99 14.63 21.30
N ILE A 524 8.02 13.31 21.10
CA ILE A 524 8.85 12.67 20.07
C ILE A 524 8.49 13.14 18.65
N CYS A 525 7.26 13.62 18.41
CA CYS A 525 6.86 14.09 17.09
C CYS A 525 7.63 15.35 16.67
N GLY A 526 8.16 16.14 17.61
CA GLY A 526 8.93 17.35 17.30
C GLY A 526 10.29 17.06 16.64
N THR A 527 10.92 15.93 16.97
CA THR A 527 12.24 15.52 16.46
C THR A 527 12.17 14.37 15.45
N CYS A 528 11.01 13.71 15.33
CA CYS A 528 10.78 12.62 14.38
C CYS A 528 10.86 13.09 12.91
N ASP A 529 11.61 12.36 12.08
CA ASP A 529 11.70 12.53 10.63
C ASP A 529 11.06 11.37 9.83
N GLU A 530 10.25 10.52 10.46
CA GLU A 530 9.48 9.45 9.79
C GLU A 530 8.10 9.92 9.33
N TYR A 531 7.66 11.14 9.67
CA TYR A 531 6.30 11.61 9.40
C TYR A 531 5.85 11.55 7.92
N TYR A 532 6.80 11.57 6.99
CA TYR A 532 6.58 11.58 5.54
C TYR A 532 6.91 10.25 4.86
N THR A 533 7.39 9.25 5.60
CA THR A 533 7.51 7.89 5.08
C THR A 533 6.15 7.21 5.13
N TYR A 534 6.00 6.13 4.37
CA TYR A 534 4.70 5.54 4.12
C TYR A 534 4.83 4.01 4.11
N ASN A 535 4.14 3.36 5.03
CA ASN A 535 3.92 1.92 5.02
C ASN A 535 2.74 1.56 4.11
N PHE A 536 2.71 0.31 3.64
CA PHE A 536 1.76 -0.27 2.67
C PHE A 536 0.34 0.37 2.64
#